data_AF-A0A3M9Z6T8-F1
#
_entry.id   AF-A0A3M9Z6T8-F1
#
_cell.length_a   1.000
_cell.length_b   1.000
_cell.length_c   1.000
_cell.angle_alpha   90.00
_cell.angle_beta   90.00
_cell.angle_gamma   90.00
#
_symmetry.space_group_name_H-M   'P 1'
#
loop_
_entity.id
_entity.type
_entity.pdbx_description
1 polymer ?
#
loop_
_entity_poly.entity_id
_entity_poly.type
_entity_poly.pdbx_seq_one_letter_code
_entity_poly.pdbx_strand_id
1 'polypeptide(L)' 'MADGRLTLAKLRERTGLTQRQLADALGVTITTISNWERGVKEPNLNFAQVKRMTEILQCSLDDLVEATKPQHDQSV' A
#
# COMPACT_ATOMS: atom_id res chain seq x y z
N MET A 1 12.50 7.61 -16.52
CA MET A 1 13.19 7.38 -15.24
C MET A 1 12.19 6.69 -14.32
N ALA A 2 12.02 5.37 -14.44
CA ALA A 2 11.17 4.63 -13.53
C ALA A 2 11.97 4.41 -12.25
N ASP A 3 11.70 5.23 -11.25
CA ASP A 3 12.15 5.02 -9.87
C ASP A 3 11.91 3.55 -9.48
N GLY A 4 13.01 2.80 -9.27
CA GLY A 4 13.01 1.36 -8.97
C GLY A 4 12.43 1.00 -7.59
N ARG A 5 11.87 1.98 -6.88
CA ARG A 5 11.26 1.81 -5.57
C ARG A 5 9.84 1.28 -5.67
N LEU A 6 9.54 0.22 -4.92
CA LEU A 6 8.18 -0.30 -4.79
C LEU A 6 7.38 0.59 -3.83
N THR A 7 6.15 0.95 -4.20
CA THR A 7 5.24 1.75 -3.36
C THR A 7 3.84 1.17 -3.40
N LEU A 8 3.04 1.44 -2.37
CA LEU A 8 1.65 0.95 -2.32
C LEU A 8 0.82 1.47 -3.51
N ALA A 9 1.07 2.71 -3.92
CA ALA A 9 0.44 3.29 -5.11
C ALA A 9 0.80 2.53 -6.39
N LYS A 10 2.09 2.19 -6.59
CA LYS A 10 2.55 1.41 -7.75
C LYS A 10 1.93 0.00 -7.75
N LEU A 11 1.83 -0.66 -6.59
CA LEU A 11 1.16 -1.95 -6.47
C LEU A 11 -0.31 -1.86 -6.87
N ARG A 12 -1.03 -0.83 -6.39
CA ARG A 12 -2.43 -0.58 -6.74
C ARG A 12 -2.62 -0.25 -8.22
N GLU A 13 -1.74 0.57 -8.80
CA GLU A 13 -1.83 0.98 -10.21
C GLU A 13 -1.60 -0.21 -11.16
N ARG A 14 -0.72 -1.15 -10.80
CA ARG A 14 -0.48 -2.37 -11.57
C ARG A 14 -1.70 -3.28 -11.69
N THR A 15 -2.62 -3.22 -10.71
CA THR A 15 -3.86 -3.98 -10.73
C THR A 15 -5.04 -3.21 -11.33
N GLY A 16 -4.83 -1.97 -11.77
CA GLY A 16 -5.86 -1.12 -12.36
C GLY A 16 -6.91 -0.63 -11.36
N LEU A 17 -6.63 -0.72 -10.05
CA LEU A 17 -7.56 -0.33 -9.01
C LEU A 17 -7.47 1.17 -8.68
N THR A 18 -8.61 1.77 -8.41
CA THR A 18 -8.68 3.11 -7.79
C THR A 18 -8.44 3.02 -6.28
N GLN A 19 -8.02 4.12 -5.65
CA GLN A 19 -7.91 4.19 -4.18
C GLN A 19 -9.23 3.85 -3.49
N ARG A 20 -10.36 4.22 -4.11
CA ARG A 20 -11.71 3.90 -3.61
C ARG A 20 -11.98 2.40 -3.60
N GLN A 21 -11.70 1.71 -4.70
CA GLN A 21 -11.92 0.26 -4.78
C GLN A 21 -11.06 -0.49 -3.77
N LEU A 22 -9.81 -0.07 -3.56
CA LEU A 22 -8.94 -0.66 -2.55
C LEU A 22 -9.47 -0.39 -1.12
N ALA A 23 -9.95 0.83 -0.86
CA ALA A 23 -10.54 1.21 0.42
C ALA A 23 -11.79 0.37 0.74
N ASP A 24 -12.70 0.26 -0.23
CA ASP A 24 -13.94 -0.51 -0.11
C ASP A 24 -13.65 -1.99 0.16
N ALA A 25 -12.65 -2.55 -0.53
CA ALA A 25 -12.29 -3.96 -0.36
C ALA A 25 -11.65 -4.28 1.01
N LEU A 26 -10.90 -3.32 1.58
CA LEU A 26 -10.26 -3.44 2.89
C LEU A 26 -11.14 -2.96 4.07
N GLY A 27 -12.30 -2.36 3.77
CA GLY A 27 -13.19 -1.80 4.78
C GLY A 27 -12.62 -0.57 5.48
N VAL A 28 -11.81 0.23 4.77
CA VAL A 28 -11.20 1.45 5.27
C VAL A 28 -11.65 2.66 4.46
N THR A 29 -11.27 3.87 4.89
CA THR A 29 -11.59 5.08 4.13
C THR A 29 -10.61 5.31 2.99
N ILE A 30 -11.04 6.02 1.95
CA ILE A 30 -10.15 6.45 0.84
C ILE A 30 -8.98 7.28 1.38
N THR A 31 -9.24 8.14 2.37
CA THR A 31 -8.22 8.95 3.05
C THR A 31 -7.18 8.07 3.76
N THR A 32 -7.59 6.94 4.31
CA THR A 32 -6.67 5.94 4.90
C THR A 32 -5.71 5.40 3.85
N ILE A 33 -6.21 4.99 2.68
CA ILE A 33 -5.37 4.53 1.56
C ILE A 33 -4.43 5.64 1.09
N SER A 34 -4.94 6.86 0.90
CA SER A 34 -4.12 8.00 0.48
C SER A 34 -3.00 8.31 1.47
N ASN A 35 -3.26 8.23 2.78
CA ASN A 35 -2.24 8.42 3.81
C ASN A 35 -1.18 7.32 3.79
N TRP A 36 -1.55 6.07 3.54
CA TRP A 36 -0.60 4.96 3.40
C TRP A 36 0.27 5.12 2.15
N GLU A 37 -0.34 5.46 1.01
CA GLU A 37 0.38 5.65 -0.25
C GLU A 37 1.38 6.82 -0.19
N ARG A 38 1.08 7.83 0.62
CA ARG A 38 1.96 8.98 0.86
C ARG A 38 2.98 8.76 1.98
N GLY A 39 2.95 7.61 2.67
CA GLY A 39 3.80 7.33 3.83
C GLY A 39 3.52 8.22 5.05
N VAL A 40 2.35 8.88 5.11
CA VAL A 40 1.95 9.74 6.24
C VAL A 40 1.61 8.92 7.47
N LYS A 41 1.09 7.70 7.26
CA LYS A 41 0.79 6.73 8.32
C LYS A 41 1.12 5.33 7.85
N GLU A 42 1.55 4.49 8.78
CA GLU A 42 1.69 3.06 8.54
C GLU A 42 0.32 2.37 8.48
N PRO A 43 0.17 1.31 7.66
CA PRO A 43 -1.03 0.49 7.65
C PRO A 43 -1.22 -0.25 8.98
N ASN A 44 -2.25 0.14 9.73
CA ASN A 44 -2.71 -0.64 10.87
C ASN A 44 -3.74 -1.67 10.39
N LEU A 45 -3.25 -2.82 9.95
CA LEU A 45 -4.05 -3.91 9.39
C LEU A 45 -3.92 -5.16 10.25
N ASN A 46 -5.03 -5.86 10.47
CA ASN A 46 -4.96 -7.21 11.03
C ASN A 46 -4.51 -8.23 9.97
N PHE A 47 -4.13 -9.45 10.41
CA PHE A 47 -3.65 -10.49 9.49
C PHE A 47 -4.63 -10.84 8.35
N ALA A 48 -5.94 -10.79 8.60
CA ALA A 48 -6.94 -11.06 7.57
C ALA A 48 -6.96 -9.94 6.51
N GLN A 49 -6.82 -8.68 6.92
CA GLN A 49 -6.72 -7.54 6.02
C GLN A 49 -5.40 -7.54 5.25
N VAL A 50 -4.28 -7.92 5.89
CA VAL A 50 -2.98 -8.08 5.21
C VAL A 50 -3.11 -9.12 4.09
N LYS A 51 -3.64 -10.30 4.40
CA LYS A 51 -3.89 -11.36 3.42
C LYS A 51 -4.75 -10.87 2.26
N ARG A 52 -5.90 -10.24 2.58
CA ARG A 52 -6.80 -9.68 1.57
C ARG A 52 -6.10 -8.65 0.70
N MET A 53 -5.27 -7.79 1.28
CA MET A 53 -4.55 -6.77 0.52
C MET A 53 -3.53 -7.39 -0.43
N THR A 54 -2.77 -8.41 0.00
CA THR A 54 -1.84 -9.14 -0.89
C THR A 54 -2.56 -9.85 -2.04
N GLU A 55 -3.76 -10.40 -1.80
CA GLU A 55 -4.58 -11.03 -2.84
C GLU A 55 -5.10 -10.02 -3.88
N ILE A 56 -5.61 -8.87 -3.41
CA ILE A 56 -6.15 -7.80 -4.27
C ILE A 56 -5.05 -7.13 -5.09
N LEU A 57 -3.90 -6.88 -4.46
CA LEU A 57 -2.77 -6.21 -5.10
C LEU A 57 -1.90 -7.18 -5.91
N GLN A 58 -2.21 -8.48 -5.88
CA GLN A 58 -1.46 -9.54 -6.56
C GLN A 58 0.06 -9.46 -6.29
N CYS A 59 0.41 -9.25 -5.02
CA CYS A 59 1.80 -9.10 -4.59
C CYS A 59 2.13 -10.04 -3.43
N SER A 60 3.42 -10.25 -3.17
CA SER A 60 3.86 -10.99 -1.99
C SER A 60 3.71 -10.15 -0.71
N LEU A 61 3.85 -10.79 0.44
CA LEU A 61 3.95 -10.09 1.72
C LEU A 61 5.20 -9.20 1.76
N ASP A 62 6.32 -9.67 1.22
CA ASP A 62 7.57 -8.92 1.16
C ASP A 62 7.42 -7.64 0.32
N ASP A 63 6.77 -7.76 -0.85
CA ASP A 63 6.42 -6.62 -1.69
C ASP A 63 5.59 -5.59 -0.93
N LEU A 64 4.59 -6.07 -0.17
CA LEU A 64 3.70 -5.21 0.58
C LEU A 64 4.43 -4.49 1.73
N VAL A 65 5.31 -5.20 2.45
CA VAL A 65 6.13 -4.62 3.50
C VAL A 65 7.05 -3.56 2.92
N GLU A 66 7.75 -3.86 1.82
CA GLU A 66 8.62 -2.90 1.13
C GLU A 66 7.84 -1.65 0.67
N ALA A 67 6.65 -1.85 0.12
CA ALA A 67 5.78 -0.80 -0.39
C ALA A 67 5.18 0.13 0.69
N THR A 68 5.18 -0.30 1.95
CA THR A 68 4.54 0.39 3.08
C THR A 68 5.53 0.92 4.11
N LYS A 69 6.83 0.63 3.95
CA LYS A 69 7.89 1.23 4.76
C LYS A 69 7.79 2.76 4.72
N PRO A 70 7.76 3.44 5.88
CA PRO A 70 7.80 4.90 5.90
C PRO A 70 9.06 5.37 5.16
N GLN A 71 8.92 6.50 4.46
CA GLN A 71 10.08 7.20 3.90
C GLN A 71 10.86 7.81 5.06
N HIS A 72 11.58 6.98 5.82
CA HIS A 72 12.61 7.49 6.70
C HIS A 72 13.73 7.97 5.79
N ASP A 73 13.74 9.28 5.58
CA ASP A 73 14.92 10.03 5.21
C ASP A 73 16.09 9.50 6.06
N GLN A 74 17.08 8.92 5.40
CA GLN A 74 18.41 8.79 5.98
C GLN A 74 19.01 10.19 6.03
N SER A 75 18.49 11.04 6.92
CA SER A 75 19.23 12.18 7.41
C SER A 75 20.25 11.64 8.40
N VAL A 76 21.45 11.38 7.86
CA VAL A 76 22.80 11.51 8.43
C VAL A 76 22.95 11.67 9.94
#